data_AF-A0A964YN45-F1
#
_entry.id   AF-A0A964YN45-F1
#
_cell.length_a   1.000
_cell.length_b   1.000
_cell.length_c   1.000
_cell.angle_alpha   90.00
_cell.angle_beta   90.00
_cell.angle_gamma   90.00
#
_symmetry.space_group_name_H-M   'P 1'
#
loop_
_entity.id
_entity.type
_entity.pdbx_description
1 polymer ?
#
loop_
_entity_poly.entity_id
_entity_poly.type
_entity_poly.pdbx_seq_one_letter_code
_entity_poly.pdbx_strand_id
1 'polypeptide(L)'
;MSGAVFIGLFLLLGALLLEMLAPQKLQEGFETLVPVVEKNSFFGKFFPKRGDVASNSEDPQYIQDKRYFNDYADVQRIGSKQDFCRVIVPKGKSDDQAFFACALGGSENLPTTKFRTKSVADGLKLSRDDYMANIMKDGRDAYCRILKGSDGSWQPLCLLPNDTGFTERDVADPSPPDDIMTLLSFYEGCVMWLRLRDDMLDYVKNIQVYYKNAEINETPRPVATEGLKFDGSSQFIRIGDSSDLTLGTQVRLRSVRAFSVWVYFDRFTNNAHIFDFGNGAGKGNVFLGILGKGDAQVSGAAEIRPLLCGTGSTLPDGPSGAQAVLEMSPQDAMRTSSANCDEYSCMDSEVEARRLPPSTVRFPTPTGLSNMASLHYEIWDQRQRKMRVVINNMIPLQKWTHIVVTATTTDAMRPDIGIYVNNKLIFTEPSGYLPQSSSTSNNYLGKSNWANDTSLYEIRDELFQGKIFDFRAYTKQMDEAKIDATYKWGQKLLGINA
;
A
#
# COMPACT_ATOMS: atom_id res chain seq x y z
N MET A 1 -47.49 69.10 -24.13
CA MET A 1 -46.33 68.30 -23.65
C MET A 1 -46.70 67.78 -22.26
N SER A 2 -46.77 66.45 -22.09
CA SER A 2 -47.29 65.85 -20.86
C SER A 2 -46.33 66.06 -19.69
N GLY A 3 -46.85 66.23 -18.47
CA GLY A 3 -46.05 66.45 -17.25
C GLY A 3 -45.00 65.35 -16.97
N ALA A 4 -45.15 64.18 -17.59
CA ALA A 4 -44.17 63.09 -17.53
C ALA A 4 -42.81 63.48 -18.14
N VAL A 5 -42.80 64.34 -19.17
CA VAL A 5 -41.55 64.78 -19.82
C VAL A 5 -40.75 65.70 -18.90
N PHE A 6 -41.42 66.58 -18.15
CA PHE A 6 -40.74 67.46 -17.20
C PHE A 6 -40.22 66.70 -15.98
N ILE A 7 -40.96 65.70 -15.49
CA ILE A 7 -40.50 64.84 -14.40
C ILE A 7 -39.25 64.04 -14.85
N GLY A 8 -39.27 63.49 -16.07
CA GLY A 8 -38.12 62.83 -16.66
C GLY A 8 -36.91 63.76 -16.78
N LEU A 9 -37.12 64.99 -17.26
CA LEU A 9 -36.04 65.97 -17.44
C LEU A 9 -35.43 66.41 -16.09
N PHE A 10 -36.24 66.62 -15.06
CA PHE A 10 -35.78 67.00 -13.73
C PHE A 10 -35.03 65.87 -13.02
N LEU A 11 -35.44 64.62 -13.20
CA LEU A 11 -34.70 63.46 -12.69
C LEU A 11 -33.33 63.32 -13.38
N LEU A 12 -33.27 63.56 -14.68
CA LEU A 12 -32.04 63.45 -15.46
C LEU A 12 -31.05 64.57 -15.12
N LEU A 13 -31.54 65.80 -15.00
CA LEU A 13 -30.75 66.93 -14.49
C LEU A 13 -30.29 66.72 -13.05
N GLY A 14 -31.14 66.14 -12.19
CA GLY A 14 -30.80 65.81 -10.81
C GLY A 14 -29.68 64.78 -10.72
N ALA A 15 -29.72 63.72 -11.53
CA ALA A 15 -28.67 62.70 -11.58
C ALA A 15 -27.33 63.28 -12.05
N LEU A 16 -27.35 64.13 -13.07
CA LEU A 16 -26.16 64.78 -13.64
C LEU A 16 -25.51 65.76 -12.64
N LEU A 17 -26.33 66.46 -11.85
CA LEU A 17 -25.86 67.36 -10.80
C LEU A 17 -25.27 66.59 -9.60
N LEU A 18 -25.78 65.41 -9.31
CA LEU A 18 -25.27 64.50 -8.27
C LEU A 18 -23.93 63.88 -8.67
N GLU A 19 -23.78 63.56 -9.95
CA GLU A 19 -22.53 63.08 -10.55
C GLU A 19 -21.43 64.15 -10.52
N MET A 20 -21.77 65.42 -10.78
CA MET A 20 -20.83 66.54 -10.67
C MET A 20 -20.40 66.86 -9.22
N LEU A 21 -21.30 66.70 -8.24
CA LEU A 21 -21.03 67.07 -6.85
C LEU A 21 -20.39 65.95 -6.01
N ALA A 22 -20.55 64.69 -6.40
CA ALA A 22 -19.99 63.55 -5.68
C ALA A 22 -19.54 62.41 -6.63
N PRO A 23 -18.51 62.64 -7.47
CA PRO A 23 -18.08 61.70 -8.51
C PRO A 23 -17.58 60.35 -7.95
N GLN A 24 -17.25 60.27 -6.66
CA GLN A 24 -16.81 59.02 -6.01
C GLN A 24 -17.95 58.19 -5.39
N LYS A 25 -19.19 58.69 -5.37
CA LYS A 25 -20.34 57.96 -4.80
C LYS A 25 -21.20 57.25 -5.84
N LEU A 26 -21.06 57.59 -7.11
CA LEU A 26 -21.67 56.90 -8.24
C LEU A 26 -20.55 56.22 -9.04
N GLN A 27 -20.11 55.05 -8.56
CA GLN A 27 -19.30 54.14 -9.37
C GLN A 27 -20.23 53.45 -10.38
N GLU A 28 -19.83 53.49 -11.66
CA GLU A 28 -20.53 52.80 -12.74
C GLU A 28 -20.63 51.29 -12.48
N GLY A 29 -21.74 50.70 -12.92
CA GLY A 29 -21.88 49.26 -13.02
C GLY A 29 -22.46 48.60 -11.77
N PHE A 30 -23.03 47.42 -12.00
CA PHE A 30 -23.73 46.57 -11.04
C PHE A 30 -22.85 46.02 -9.89
N GLU A 31 -21.77 46.69 -9.51
CA GLU A 31 -20.84 46.25 -8.47
C GLU A 31 -21.42 46.38 -7.05
N THR A 32 -22.34 47.32 -6.81
CA THR A 32 -22.96 47.53 -5.48
C THR A 32 -24.09 46.56 -5.15
N LEU A 33 -24.52 45.72 -6.09
CA LEU A 33 -25.49 44.64 -5.84
C LEU A 33 -24.84 43.29 -5.52
N VAL A 34 -23.51 43.20 -5.55
CA VAL A 34 -22.79 41.99 -5.12
C VAL A 34 -21.68 42.39 -4.16
N PRO A 35 -21.92 42.37 -2.83
CA PRO A 35 -20.83 42.48 -1.89
C PRO A 35 -19.89 41.29 -2.13
N VAL A 36 -18.62 41.62 -2.37
CA VAL A 36 -17.48 40.70 -2.49
C VAL A 36 -17.23 40.04 -1.14
N VAL A 37 -18.14 39.17 -0.71
CA VAL A 37 -18.00 38.17 0.37
C VAL A 37 -19.00 37.04 0.11
N GLU A 38 -18.51 35.90 -0.39
CA GLU A 38 -19.08 34.55 -0.23
C GLU A 38 -20.61 34.36 -0.34
N LYS A 39 -21.28 34.94 -1.34
CA LYS A 39 -22.66 34.54 -1.65
C LYS A 39 -22.81 34.25 -3.13
N ASN A 40 -22.92 32.96 -3.42
CA ASN A 40 -23.43 32.36 -4.66
C ASN A 40 -24.07 33.40 -5.58
N SER A 41 -23.35 33.80 -6.63
CA SER A 41 -23.85 34.73 -7.64
C SER A 41 -25.24 34.27 -8.07
N PHE A 42 -26.27 35.08 -7.81
CA PHE A 42 -27.65 34.74 -8.12
C PHE A 42 -27.80 34.35 -9.61
N PHE A 43 -27.08 35.06 -10.48
CA PHE A 43 -27.02 34.79 -11.93
C PHE A 43 -26.12 33.59 -12.27
N GLY A 44 -25.07 33.35 -11.49
CA GLY A 44 -24.20 32.17 -11.62
C GLY A 44 -24.91 30.84 -11.38
N LYS A 45 -26.13 30.81 -10.82
CA LYS A 45 -26.97 29.61 -10.73
C LYS A 45 -27.79 29.32 -12.00
N PHE A 46 -27.99 30.32 -12.85
CA PHE A 46 -28.83 30.22 -14.06
C PHE A 46 -28.02 29.98 -15.33
N PHE A 47 -26.69 30.01 -15.27
CA PHE A 47 -25.88 29.51 -16.37
C PHE A 47 -26.12 28.00 -16.53
N PRO A 48 -26.43 27.52 -17.73
CA PRO A 48 -26.63 26.10 -17.96
C PRO A 48 -25.28 25.38 -17.99
N LYS A 49 -25.21 24.28 -17.24
CA LYS A 49 -24.16 23.29 -17.42
C LYS A 49 -24.27 22.72 -18.83
N ARG A 50 -23.14 22.38 -19.43
CA ARG A 50 -23.11 21.71 -20.73
C ARG A 50 -23.77 20.35 -20.66
N GLY A 51 -24.66 20.05 -21.61
CA GLY A 51 -25.37 18.77 -21.69
C GLY A 51 -24.62 17.68 -22.46
N ASP A 52 -23.60 18.04 -23.23
CA ASP A 52 -22.84 17.13 -24.08
C ASP A 52 -21.67 16.43 -23.35
N VAL A 53 -21.14 17.06 -22.30
CA VAL A 53 -20.03 16.51 -21.50
C VAL A 53 -20.39 16.44 -20.03
N ALA A 54 -20.17 15.27 -19.42
CA ALA A 54 -20.39 15.01 -18.01
C ALA A 54 -19.53 13.83 -17.54
N SER A 55 -19.60 13.47 -16.26
CA SER A 55 -18.81 12.36 -15.68
C SER A 55 -18.95 11.02 -16.42
N ASN A 56 -20.05 10.81 -17.15
CA ASN A 56 -20.32 9.61 -17.94
C ASN A 56 -20.54 9.89 -19.44
N SER A 57 -20.38 11.13 -19.90
CA SER A 57 -20.60 11.53 -21.29
C SER A 57 -19.41 12.35 -21.78
N GLU A 58 -18.87 12.01 -22.95
CA GLU A 58 -17.73 12.72 -23.54
C GLU A 58 -17.96 12.88 -25.04
N ASP A 59 -17.31 13.89 -25.63
CA ASP A 59 -17.27 14.07 -27.08
C ASP A 59 -16.72 12.79 -27.75
N PRO A 60 -17.37 12.27 -28.82
CA PRO A 60 -16.96 11.04 -29.51
C PRO A 60 -15.50 10.98 -29.99
N GLN A 61 -14.83 12.14 -30.13
CA GLN A 61 -13.43 12.23 -30.53
C GLN A 61 -12.44 11.93 -29.40
N TYR A 62 -12.90 11.90 -28.14
CA TYR A 62 -12.04 11.80 -26.96
C TYR A 62 -12.46 10.66 -26.04
N ILE A 63 -11.49 10.17 -25.28
CA ILE A 63 -11.68 9.20 -24.21
C ILE A 63 -11.30 9.89 -22.91
N GLN A 64 -12.23 9.93 -21.97
CA GLN A 64 -12.00 10.50 -20.65
C GLN A 64 -11.28 9.50 -19.74
N ASP A 65 -10.18 9.91 -19.12
CA ASP A 65 -9.57 9.13 -18.03
C ASP A 65 -10.15 9.58 -16.69
N LYS A 66 -11.11 8.80 -16.19
CA LYS A 66 -11.85 9.08 -14.96
C LYS A 66 -11.02 8.93 -13.68
N ARG A 67 -9.78 8.41 -13.77
CA ARG A 67 -8.89 8.23 -12.60
C ARG A 67 -8.29 9.57 -12.15
N TYR A 68 -8.19 10.53 -13.06
CA TYR A 68 -7.84 11.92 -12.77
C TYR A 68 -9.07 12.74 -12.33
N PHE A 69 -8.86 14.02 -12.03
CA PHE A 69 -9.93 14.94 -11.71
C PHE A 69 -11.00 14.93 -12.81
N ASN A 70 -12.25 14.76 -12.38
CA ASN A 70 -13.42 14.58 -13.24
C ASN A 70 -14.64 15.15 -12.51
N ASP A 71 -14.69 16.47 -12.37
CA ASP A 71 -15.80 17.15 -11.71
C ASP A 71 -15.94 18.60 -12.21
N TYR A 72 -16.97 19.28 -11.72
CA TYR A 72 -17.23 20.68 -11.99
C TYR A 72 -16.32 21.59 -11.16
N ALA A 73 -15.77 22.61 -11.80
CA ALA A 73 -14.98 23.68 -11.20
C ALA A 73 -15.47 25.04 -11.71
N ASP A 74 -14.94 26.13 -11.15
CA ASP A 74 -15.21 27.49 -11.63
C ASP A 74 -13.92 28.08 -12.21
N VAL A 75 -13.68 27.91 -13.51
CA VAL A 75 -12.52 28.52 -14.20
C VAL A 75 -12.87 29.86 -14.83
N GLN A 76 -14.18 30.14 -14.99
CA GLN A 76 -14.71 31.37 -15.58
C GLN A 76 -14.92 32.51 -14.58
N ARG A 77 -14.76 32.28 -13.27
CA ARG A 77 -15.00 33.27 -12.19
C ARG A 77 -16.48 33.65 -12.06
N ILE A 78 -17.39 32.72 -12.33
CA ILE A 78 -18.84 32.98 -12.31
C ILE A 78 -19.39 32.95 -10.87
N GLY A 79 -18.61 32.43 -9.92
CA GLY A 79 -19.01 32.21 -8.54
C GLY A 79 -19.85 30.93 -8.35
N SER A 80 -19.77 29.99 -9.29
CA SER A 80 -20.46 28.69 -9.26
C SER A 80 -19.69 27.67 -10.07
N LYS A 81 -19.56 26.44 -9.53
CA LYS A 81 -18.89 25.32 -10.20
C LYS A 81 -19.75 24.78 -11.35
N GLN A 82 -19.49 25.27 -12.56
CA GLN A 82 -20.24 24.93 -13.76
C GLN A 82 -19.38 24.39 -14.89
N ASP A 83 -18.08 24.63 -14.85
CA ASP A 83 -17.15 24.20 -15.88
C ASP A 83 -16.74 22.76 -15.61
N PHE A 84 -17.03 21.87 -16.55
CA PHE A 84 -16.73 20.47 -16.36
C PHE A 84 -15.29 20.17 -16.81
N CYS A 85 -14.42 19.90 -15.85
CA CYS A 85 -12.99 19.72 -16.09
C CYS A 85 -12.57 18.25 -15.98
N ARG A 86 -11.74 17.80 -16.93
CA ARG A 86 -11.24 16.42 -16.97
C ARG A 86 -9.94 16.26 -17.74
N VAL A 87 -9.26 15.13 -17.52
CA VAL A 87 -8.19 14.66 -18.40
C VAL A 87 -8.78 13.80 -19.53
N ILE A 88 -8.40 14.11 -20.76
CA ILE A 88 -8.86 13.42 -21.97
C ILE A 88 -7.70 13.02 -22.87
N VAL A 89 -7.90 11.93 -23.60
CA VAL A 89 -6.98 11.42 -24.63
C VAL A 89 -7.72 11.40 -25.96
N PRO A 90 -7.13 11.94 -27.05
CA PRO A 90 -7.72 11.81 -28.38
C PRO A 90 -7.84 10.34 -28.80
N LYS A 91 -8.99 9.94 -29.33
CA LYS A 91 -9.25 8.56 -29.73
C LYS A 91 -8.24 8.10 -30.80
N GLY A 92 -7.58 6.97 -30.56
CA GLY A 92 -6.57 6.41 -31.47
C GLY A 92 -5.17 7.03 -31.33
N LYS A 93 -4.93 7.85 -30.30
CA LYS A 93 -3.59 8.34 -29.92
C LYS A 93 -3.10 7.65 -28.63
N SER A 94 -1.80 7.73 -28.36
CA SER A 94 -1.21 7.25 -27.11
C SER A 94 -1.54 8.16 -25.94
N ASP A 95 -1.40 7.63 -24.73
CA ASP A 95 -1.61 8.37 -23.48
C ASP A 95 -0.67 9.58 -23.32
N ASP A 96 0.43 9.64 -24.08
CA ASP A 96 1.32 10.81 -24.12
C ASP A 96 0.66 12.04 -24.74
N GLN A 97 -0.44 11.86 -25.48
CA GLN A 97 -1.23 12.96 -26.02
C GLN A 97 -2.36 13.38 -25.06
N ALA A 98 -2.38 12.87 -23.83
CA ALA A 98 -3.33 13.30 -22.81
C ALA A 98 -3.15 14.78 -22.47
N PHE A 99 -4.25 15.48 -22.21
CA PHE A 99 -4.25 16.84 -21.69
C PHE A 99 -5.44 17.09 -20.78
N PHE A 100 -5.34 18.12 -19.94
CA PHE A 100 -6.44 18.55 -19.07
C PHE A 100 -7.27 19.62 -19.79
N ALA A 101 -8.59 19.49 -19.77
CA ALA A 101 -9.50 20.40 -20.45
C ALA A 101 -10.80 20.62 -19.67
N CYS A 102 -11.29 21.85 -19.71
CA CYS A 102 -12.56 22.25 -19.12
C CYS A 102 -13.56 22.61 -20.23
N ALA A 103 -14.73 21.98 -20.19
CA ALA A 103 -15.86 22.35 -21.01
C ALA A 103 -16.61 23.47 -20.28
N LEU A 104 -16.54 24.68 -20.82
CA LEU A 104 -17.05 25.89 -20.17
C LEU A 104 -18.59 25.93 -20.13
N GLY A 105 -19.15 26.37 -19.00
CA GLY A 105 -20.59 26.57 -18.85
C GLY A 105 -21.15 27.59 -19.86
N GLY A 106 -22.37 27.35 -20.37
CA GLY A 106 -23.01 28.26 -21.34
C GLY A 106 -22.35 28.33 -22.74
N SER A 107 -21.40 27.45 -23.05
CA SER A 107 -20.68 27.44 -24.34
C SER A 107 -21.09 26.29 -25.28
N GLU A 108 -22.39 26.04 -25.44
CA GLU A 108 -22.93 24.82 -26.09
C GLU A 108 -22.45 24.59 -27.54
N ASN A 109 -22.02 25.64 -28.26
CA ASN A 109 -21.52 25.54 -29.64
C ASN A 109 -19.98 25.63 -29.77
N LEU A 110 -19.26 25.71 -28.65
CA LEU A 110 -17.79 25.73 -28.67
C LEU A 110 -17.22 24.33 -28.44
N PRO A 111 -16.04 24.02 -29.03
CA PRO A 111 -15.34 22.78 -28.74
C PRO A 111 -15.13 22.59 -27.23
N THR A 112 -15.40 21.38 -26.74
CA THR A 112 -15.28 21.00 -25.31
C THR A 112 -13.85 21.02 -24.78
N THR A 113 -12.89 21.22 -25.68
CA THR A 113 -11.44 21.24 -25.44
C THR A 113 -10.81 22.60 -25.69
N LYS A 114 -11.62 23.65 -25.96
CA LYS A 114 -11.11 25.00 -26.21
C LYS A 114 -10.29 25.53 -25.04
N PHE A 115 -10.76 25.30 -23.81
CA PHE A 115 -10.05 25.66 -22.58
C PHE A 115 -9.23 24.46 -22.09
N ARG A 116 -7.94 24.42 -22.42
CA ARG A 116 -7.08 23.27 -22.16
C ARG A 116 -5.66 23.63 -21.75
N THR A 117 -4.97 22.65 -21.18
CA THR A 117 -3.52 22.68 -20.98
C THR A 117 -2.78 22.19 -22.23
N LYS A 118 -1.45 22.27 -22.19
CA LYS A 118 -0.57 21.50 -23.08
C LYS A 118 -0.78 19.99 -22.90
N SER A 119 -0.34 19.20 -23.89
CA SER A 119 -0.33 17.74 -23.79
C SER A 119 0.83 17.22 -22.92
N VAL A 120 0.76 15.96 -22.51
CA VAL A 120 1.86 15.28 -21.78
C VAL A 120 3.14 15.26 -22.62
N ALA A 121 3.03 15.01 -23.93
CA ALA A 121 4.13 15.07 -24.88
C ALA A 121 4.75 16.47 -24.97
N ASP A 122 3.95 17.52 -24.77
CA ASP A 122 4.40 18.92 -24.75
C ASP A 122 4.87 19.39 -23.36
N GLY A 123 5.01 18.47 -22.39
CA GLY A 123 5.59 18.72 -21.08
C GLY A 123 4.60 18.79 -19.91
N LEU A 124 3.31 18.50 -20.11
CA LEU A 124 2.35 18.38 -19.00
C LEU A 124 2.69 17.19 -18.10
N LYS A 125 2.93 17.44 -16.82
CA LYS A 125 3.13 16.36 -15.83
C LYS A 125 1.81 16.01 -15.14
N LEU A 126 1.23 14.86 -15.44
CA LEU A 126 0.03 14.39 -14.74
C LEU A 126 0.37 13.73 -13.40
N SER A 127 -0.54 13.87 -12.43
CA SER A 127 -0.51 13.16 -11.14
C SER A 127 -1.91 12.65 -10.85
N ARG A 128 -2.03 11.47 -10.26
CA ARG A 128 -3.34 10.89 -9.86
C ARG A 128 -3.96 11.65 -8.68
N ASP A 129 -3.13 12.34 -7.92
CA ASP A 129 -3.53 13.23 -6.83
C ASP A 129 -3.64 14.66 -7.36
N ASP A 130 -4.69 14.87 -8.15
CA ASP A 130 -5.04 16.14 -8.73
C ASP A 130 -6.38 16.66 -8.19
N TYR A 131 -6.46 17.98 -8.12
CA TYR A 131 -7.60 18.71 -7.56
C TYR A 131 -7.71 20.10 -8.17
N MET A 132 -8.85 20.74 -7.96
CA MET A 132 -9.12 22.11 -8.39
C MET A 132 -9.30 22.99 -7.14
N ALA A 133 -8.57 24.10 -7.07
CA ALA A 133 -8.65 25.03 -5.94
C ALA A 133 -8.38 26.48 -6.36
N ASN A 134 -9.09 27.42 -5.74
CA ASN A 134 -8.89 28.86 -5.94
C ASN A 134 -7.70 29.37 -5.11
N ILE A 135 -6.49 29.20 -5.64
CA ILE A 135 -5.25 29.54 -4.93
C ILE A 135 -4.95 31.05 -4.93
N MET A 136 -5.41 31.79 -5.94
CA MET A 136 -5.18 33.23 -6.07
C MET A 136 -6.22 34.09 -5.36
N LYS A 137 -7.29 33.47 -4.83
CA LYS A 137 -8.47 34.14 -4.25
C LYS A 137 -9.12 35.13 -5.21
N ASP A 138 -8.93 34.96 -6.51
CA ASP A 138 -9.55 35.77 -7.54
C ASP A 138 -10.94 35.24 -7.91
N GLY A 139 -11.25 33.98 -7.55
CA GLY A 139 -12.52 33.33 -7.86
C GLY A 139 -12.41 32.30 -8.97
N ARG A 140 -11.21 32.02 -9.48
CA ARG A 140 -10.96 30.96 -10.45
C ARG A 140 -10.24 29.79 -9.80
N ASP A 141 -10.74 28.59 -10.07
CA ASP A 141 -10.11 27.36 -9.62
C ASP A 141 -8.93 27.00 -10.54
N ALA A 142 -7.76 26.82 -9.95
CA ALA A 142 -6.55 26.36 -10.62
C ALA A 142 -6.44 24.83 -10.60
N TYR A 143 -5.80 24.26 -11.63
CA TYR A 143 -5.59 22.82 -11.72
C TYR A 143 -4.30 22.43 -11.00
N CYS A 144 -4.45 21.80 -9.85
CA CYS A 144 -3.38 21.47 -8.92
C CYS A 144 -3.06 19.98 -8.90
N ARG A 145 -1.78 19.65 -8.73
CA ARG A 145 -1.24 18.27 -8.75
C ARG A 145 -0.08 18.14 -7.78
N ILE A 146 0.06 16.98 -7.15
CA ILE A 146 1.28 16.68 -6.38
C ILE A 146 2.41 16.28 -7.34
N LEU A 147 3.47 17.08 -7.40
CA LEU A 147 4.62 16.90 -8.30
C LEU A 147 5.94 17.13 -7.56
N LYS A 148 7.05 16.59 -8.09
CA LYS A 148 8.40 16.93 -7.61
C LYS A 148 8.79 18.32 -8.14
N GLY A 149 9.09 19.23 -7.23
CA GLY A 149 9.65 20.55 -7.50
C GLY A 149 11.07 20.47 -8.06
N SER A 150 11.62 21.63 -8.42
CA SER A 150 13.01 21.75 -8.91
C SER A 150 14.05 21.41 -7.84
N ASP A 151 13.69 21.56 -6.56
CA ASP A 151 14.46 21.19 -5.38
C ASP A 151 14.37 19.68 -5.06
N GLY A 152 13.55 18.93 -5.80
CA GLY A 152 13.29 17.51 -5.57
C GLY A 152 12.30 17.23 -4.44
N SER A 153 11.74 18.25 -3.78
CA SER A 153 10.69 18.07 -2.78
C SER A 153 9.33 17.88 -3.45
N TRP A 154 8.41 17.18 -2.79
CA TRP A 154 7.05 17.02 -3.28
C TRP A 154 6.22 18.23 -2.88
N GLN A 155 5.62 18.90 -3.86
CA GLN A 155 4.86 20.12 -3.66
C GLN A 155 3.54 20.06 -4.45
N PRO A 156 2.48 20.72 -3.94
CA PRO A 156 1.26 20.92 -4.71
C PRO A 156 1.50 22.03 -5.74
N LEU A 157 1.65 21.64 -7.01
CA LEU A 157 1.92 22.54 -8.12
C LEU A 157 0.67 22.71 -8.99
N CYS A 158 0.30 23.96 -9.24
CA CYS A 158 -0.93 24.33 -9.92
C CYS A 158 -0.69 25.11 -11.21
N LEU A 159 -1.49 24.82 -12.23
CA LEU A 159 -1.61 25.65 -13.42
C LEU A 159 -2.75 26.64 -13.21
N LEU A 160 -2.44 27.93 -13.30
CA LEU A 160 -3.41 28.99 -13.12
C LEU A 160 -4.30 29.13 -14.36
N PRO A 161 -5.61 29.36 -14.20
CA PRO A 161 -6.49 29.65 -15.31
C PRO A 161 -6.34 31.11 -15.77
N ASN A 162 -6.21 31.30 -17.07
CA ASN A 162 -6.28 32.58 -17.77
C ASN A 162 -7.64 32.69 -18.48
N ASP A 163 -7.84 33.72 -19.31
CA ASP A 163 -9.09 33.90 -20.07
C ASP A 163 -9.30 32.86 -21.19
N THR A 164 -8.22 32.29 -21.71
CA THR A 164 -8.26 31.39 -22.88
C THR A 164 -7.84 29.95 -22.59
N GLY A 165 -7.25 29.68 -21.42
CA GLY A 165 -6.73 28.36 -21.06
C GLY A 165 -5.92 28.43 -19.77
N PHE A 166 -5.00 27.50 -19.56
CA PHE A 166 -4.14 27.48 -18.38
C PHE A 166 -2.76 28.09 -18.64
N THR A 167 -2.10 28.57 -17.59
CA THR A 167 -0.70 29.01 -17.65
C THR A 167 0.21 27.84 -17.99
N GLU A 168 1.40 28.15 -18.50
CA GLU A 168 2.43 27.13 -18.77
C GLU A 168 3.34 26.86 -17.57
N ARG A 169 3.35 27.79 -16.61
CA ARG A 169 4.18 27.70 -15.41
C ARG A 169 3.34 27.20 -14.25
N ASP A 170 3.91 26.25 -13.52
CA ASP A 170 3.39 25.76 -12.26
C ASP A 170 3.65 26.79 -11.14
N VAL A 171 2.65 27.01 -10.30
CA VAL A 171 2.72 27.83 -9.08
C VAL A 171 2.36 26.95 -7.89
N ALA A 172 3.11 27.05 -6.79
CA ALA A 172 2.84 26.25 -5.60
C ALA A 172 1.55 26.74 -4.89
N ASP A 173 0.71 25.80 -4.46
CA ASP A 173 -0.44 26.10 -3.60
C ASP A 173 0.03 26.39 -2.16
N PRO A 174 -0.20 27.60 -1.62
CA PRO A 174 0.16 27.93 -0.25
C PRO A 174 -0.76 27.27 0.80
N SER A 175 -1.96 26.81 0.44
CA SER A 175 -2.96 26.30 1.36
C SER A 175 -3.76 25.15 0.73
N PRO A 176 -3.11 24.01 0.44
CA PRO A 176 -3.78 22.85 -0.13
C PRO A 176 -4.83 22.27 0.85
N PRO A 177 -5.87 21.59 0.33
CA PRO A 177 -6.86 20.88 1.15
C PRO A 177 -6.24 19.84 2.10
N ASP A 178 -6.94 19.51 3.21
CA ASP A 178 -6.45 18.61 4.27
C ASP A 178 -6.08 17.20 3.77
N ASP A 179 -6.83 16.67 2.81
CA ASP A 179 -6.55 15.39 2.18
C ASP A 179 -5.26 15.44 1.34
N ILE A 180 -5.03 16.54 0.61
CA ILE A 180 -3.79 16.78 -0.14
C ILE A 180 -2.61 16.97 0.81
N MET A 181 -2.77 17.69 1.92
CA MET A 181 -1.73 17.81 2.96
C MET A 181 -1.32 16.44 3.51
N THR A 182 -2.31 15.59 3.78
CA THR A 182 -2.07 14.22 4.24
C THR A 182 -1.29 13.43 3.18
N LEU A 183 -1.66 13.51 1.90
CA LEU A 183 -0.95 12.85 0.82
C LEU A 183 0.48 13.38 0.63
N LEU A 184 0.71 14.68 0.76
CA LEU A 184 2.06 15.28 0.72
C LEU A 184 2.96 14.69 1.82
N SER A 185 2.42 14.52 3.04
CA SER A 185 3.15 13.85 4.12
C SER A 185 3.53 12.40 3.77
N PHE A 186 2.70 11.71 3.00
CA PHE A 186 2.98 10.35 2.53
C PHE A 186 4.01 10.29 1.41
N TYR A 187 4.06 11.30 0.54
CA TYR A 187 5.08 11.43 -0.49
C TYR A 187 6.46 11.74 0.06
N GLU A 188 6.54 12.40 1.23
CA GLU A 188 7.81 12.76 1.84
C GLU A 188 8.70 11.53 2.11
N GLY A 189 9.87 11.50 1.49
CA GLY A 189 10.85 10.41 1.63
C GLY A 189 10.42 9.08 0.98
N CYS A 190 9.29 9.04 0.27
CA CYS A 190 8.80 7.83 -0.39
C CYS A 190 9.61 7.53 -1.65
N VAL A 191 10.02 6.27 -1.83
CA VAL A 191 10.76 5.82 -3.02
C VAL A 191 9.95 4.92 -3.94
N MET A 192 8.92 4.27 -3.42
CA MET A 192 7.97 3.47 -4.16
C MET A 192 6.63 3.52 -3.45
N TRP A 193 5.55 3.70 -4.19
CA TRP A 193 4.21 3.69 -3.65
C TRP A 193 3.23 3.06 -4.64
N LEU A 194 2.80 1.85 -4.31
CA LEU A 194 1.78 1.10 -5.04
C LEU A 194 0.51 1.08 -4.20
N ARG A 195 -0.50 1.86 -4.60
CA ARG A 195 -1.78 1.90 -3.86
C ARG A 195 -2.59 0.62 -4.05
N LEU A 196 -2.51 0.01 -5.24
CA LEU A 196 -3.19 -1.24 -5.56
C LEU A 196 -4.71 -1.18 -5.27
N ARG A 197 -5.36 -0.07 -5.64
CA ARG A 197 -6.82 0.11 -5.44
C ARG A 197 -7.62 0.29 -6.73
N ASP A 198 -7.04 1.03 -7.68
CA ASP A 198 -7.63 1.46 -8.95
C ASP A 198 -6.62 1.35 -10.11
N ASP A 199 -5.33 1.25 -9.80
CA ASP A 199 -4.28 0.94 -10.76
C ASP A 199 -3.11 0.17 -10.09
N MET A 200 -2.18 -0.31 -10.93
CA MET A 200 -0.94 -0.99 -10.51
C MET A 200 0.29 -0.12 -10.78
N LEU A 201 0.14 1.21 -10.77
CA LEU A 201 1.23 2.14 -11.07
C LEU A 201 1.96 2.58 -9.80
N ASP A 202 3.22 2.96 -9.95
CA ASP A 202 3.98 3.65 -8.90
C ASP A 202 3.69 5.14 -8.91
N TYR A 203 3.14 5.62 -7.80
CA TYR A 203 2.77 7.02 -7.61
C TYR A 203 3.99 7.94 -7.48
N VAL A 204 5.16 7.40 -7.13
CA VAL A 204 6.44 8.13 -7.09
C VAL A 204 7.11 8.17 -8.48
N LYS A 205 6.69 7.30 -9.40
CA LYS A 205 7.20 7.11 -10.78
C LYS A 205 8.69 6.75 -10.87
N ASN A 206 9.19 5.99 -9.89
CA ASN A 206 10.57 5.51 -9.88
C ASN A 206 10.67 4.05 -10.38
N ILE A 207 9.61 3.25 -10.26
CA ILE A 207 9.60 1.84 -10.64
C ILE A 207 8.59 1.54 -11.76
N GLN A 208 8.87 0.47 -12.49
CA GLN A 208 8.00 -0.20 -13.45
C GLN A 208 7.45 -1.47 -12.82
N VAL A 209 6.19 -1.75 -13.11
CA VAL A 209 5.45 -2.90 -12.56
C VAL A 209 5.15 -3.86 -13.69
N TYR A 210 5.60 -5.10 -13.55
CA TYR A 210 5.28 -6.22 -14.42
C TYR A 210 4.43 -7.22 -13.66
N TYR A 211 3.30 -7.61 -14.24
CA TYR A 211 2.39 -8.56 -13.62
C TYR A 211 2.00 -9.64 -14.62
N LYS A 212 1.69 -10.83 -14.10
CA LYS A 212 1.21 -11.96 -14.89
C LYS A 212 -0.13 -12.39 -14.34
N ASN A 213 -1.17 -12.31 -15.16
CA ASN A 213 -2.55 -12.73 -14.85
C ASN A 213 -3.16 -12.07 -13.59
N ALA A 214 -2.55 -11.01 -13.05
CA ALA A 214 -3.12 -10.23 -11.97
C ALA A 214 -3.95 -9.09 -12.57
N GLU A 215 -5.18 -8.93 -12.10
CA GLU A 215 -6.09 -7.90 -12.58
C GLU A 215 -6.58 -7.08 -11.38
N ILE A 216 -6.75 -5.79 -11.60
CA ILE A 216 -7.34 -4.87 -10.64
C ILE A 216 -8.57 -4.23 -11.26
N ASN A 217 -9.59 -4.01 -10.45
CA ASN A 217 -10.75 -3.25 -10.88
C ASN A 217 -10.36 -1.77 -11.01
N GLU A 218 -10.18 -1.29 -12.25
CA GLU A 218 -9.85 0.10 -12.55
C GLU A 218 -11.03 1.08 -12.40
N THR A 219 -12.01 0.74 -11.54
CA THR A 219 -13.07 1.68 -11.18
C THR A 219 -12.42 2.90 -10.55
N PRO A 220 -12.66 4.12 -11.07
CA PRO A 220 -11.99 5.33 -10.60
C PRO A 220 -12.43 5.69 -9.19
N ARG A 221 -11.46 5.96 -8.30
CA ARG A 221 -11.65 6.47 -6.93
C ARG A 221 -12.80 5.78 -6.18
N PRO A 222 -12.76 4.45 -6.00
CA PRO A 222 -13.83 3.74 -5.32
C PRO A 222 -13.89 4.17 -3.84
N VAL A 223 -15.11 4.26 -3.29
CA VAL A 223 -15.30 4.65 -1.88
C VAL A 223 -14.64 3.63 -0.94
N ALA A 224 -14.75 2.34 -1.30
CA ALA A 224 -14.05 1.24 -0.64
C ALA A 224 -13.32 0.39 -1.68
N THR A 225 -12.11 -0.05 -1.37
CA THR A 225 -11.29 -0.93 -2.21
C THR A 225 -11.07 -2.28 -1.56
N GLU A 226 -10.92 -3.31 -2.39
CA GLU A 226 -10.54 -4.65 -1.95
C GLU A 226 -9.04 -4.93 -2.07
N GLY A 227 -8.25 -3.97 -2.56
CA GLY A 227 -6.84 -4.20 -2.88
C GLY A 227 -6.63 -5.09 -4.10
N LEU A 228 -5.37 -5.43 -4.39
CA LEU A 228 -5.01 -6.38 -5.43
C LEU A 228 -5.08 -7.82 -4.89
N LYS A 229 -5.82 -8.69 -5.59
CA LYS A 229 -5.99 -10.10 -5.23
C LYS A 229 -4.94 -11.00 -5.89
N PHE A 230 -4.47 -11.99 -5.13
CA PHE A 230 -3.56 -13.05 -5.54
C PHE A 230 -4.20 -14.42 -5.29
N ASP A 231 -4.13 -15.29 -6.30
CA ASP A 231 -4.74 -16.61 -6.33
C ASP A 231 -3.95 -17.68 -5.55
N GLY A 232 -2.69 -17.43 -5.20
CA GLY A 232 -1.78 -18.40 -4.58
C GLY A 232 -1.25 -19.47 -5.54
N SER A 233 -1.42 -19.31 -6.85
CA SER A 233 -1.08 -20.35 -7.84
C SER A 233 -0.23 -19.85 -9.00
N SER A 234 -0.56 -18.70 -9.57
CA SER A 234 0.09 -18.19 -10.78
C SER A 234 0.35 -16.69 -10.77
N GLN A 235 -0.31 -15.96 -9.87
CA GLN A 235 -0.27 -14.51 -9.82
C GLN A 235 0.86 -14.02 -8.92
N PHE A 236 1.65 -13.10 -9.45
CA PHE A 236 2.64 -12.32 -8.70
C PHE A 236 2.93 -11.03 -9.46
N ILE A 237 3.47 -10.04 -8.75
CA ILE A 237 4.00 -8.83 -9.34
C ILE A 237 5.53 -8.89 -9.27
N ARG A 238 6.19 -8.46 -10.34
CA ARG A 238 7.61 -8.15 -10.37
C ARG A 238 7.82 -6.65 -10.57
N ILE A 239 8.74 -6.07 -9.83
CA ILE A 239 9.06 -4.64 -9.92
C ILE A 239 10.53 -4.40 -10.26
N GLY A 240 10.83 -3.26 -10.89
CA GLY A 240 12.20 -2.80 -11.12
C GLY A 240 12.25 -1.33 -11.52
N ASP A 241 13.41 -0.69 -11.42
CA ASP A 241 13.62 0.71 -11.82
C ASP A 241 14.27 0.86 -13.21
N SER A 242 14.64 -0.27 -13.81
CA SER A 242 15.27 -0.40 -15.12
C SER A 242 14.45 -1.30 -16.05
N SER A 243 14.78 -1.27 -17.35
CA SER A 243 14.11 -2.09 -18.36
C SER A 243 14.29 -3.60 -18.16
N ASP A 244 15.33 -4.03 -17.46
CA ASP A 244 15.58 -5.43 -17.11
C ASP A 244 14.93 -5.86 -15.78
N LEU A 245 14.11 -4.98 -15.19
CA LEU A 245 13.41 -5.19 -13.92
C LEU A 245 14.35 -5.42 -12.72
N THR A 246 15.54 -4.81 -12.76
CA THR A 246 16.44 -4.73 -11.60
C THR A 246 16.07 -3.51 -10.75
N LEU A 247 16.37 -3.55 -9.45
CA LEU A 247 16.32 -2.38 -8.57
C LEU A 247 17.75 -1.98 -8.23
N GLY A 248 18.05 -0.68 -8.22
CA GLY A 248 19.34 -0.15 -7.78
C GLY A 248 19.75 1.16 -8.46
N THR A 249 19.12 1.50 -9.59
CA THR A 249 19.42 2.71 -10.36
C THR A 249 18.77 3.94 -9.70
N GLN A 250 17.44 3.93 -9.58
CA GLN A 250 16.66 4.99 -8.94
C GLN A 250 16.33 4.62 -7.49
N VAL A 251 15.93 3.36 -7.26
CA VAL A 251 15.56 2.86 -5.95
C VAL A 251 16.68 2.01 -5.38
N ARG A 252 17.47 2.61 -4.49
CA ARG A 252 18.54 1.91 -3.79
C ARG A 252 18.00 1.28 -2.52
N LEU A 253 17.84 -0.04 -2.49
CA LEU A 253 17.34 -0.76 -1.31
C LEU A 253 18.16 -0.46 -0.05
N ARG A 254 19.48 -0.26 -0.18
CA ARG A 254 20.34 0.15 0.95
C ARG A 254 19.92 1.44 1.65
N SER A 255 19.26 2.35 0.93
CA SER A 255 18.76 3.60 1.48
C SER A 255 17.37 3.48 2.07
N VAL A 256 16.68 2.36 1.90
CA VAL A 256 15.33 2.15 2.41
C VAL A 256 15.41 1.88 3.91
N ARG A 257 14.67 2.68 4.67
CA ARG A 257 14.57 2.64 6.12
C ARG A 257 13.21 2.17 6.62
N ALA A 258 12.17 2.21 5.79
CA ALA A 258 10.86 1.70 6.18
C ALA A 258 10.10 1.05 5.03
N PHE A 259 9.30 0.05 5.37
CA PHE A 259 8.30 -0.60 4.52
C PHE A 259 6.95 -0.54 5.23
N SER A 260 5.88 -0.22 4.49
CA SER A 260 4.50 -0.22 4.98
C SER A 260 3.62 -0.95 3.99
N VAL A 261 2.74 -1.83 4.48
CA VAL A 261 1.83 -2.61 3.63
C VAL A 261 0.57 -3.02 4.39
N TRP A 262 -0.56 -3.04 3.68
CA TRP A 262 -1.76 -3.73 4.13
C TRP A 262 -1.85 -5.09 3.48
N VAL A 263 -2.05 -6.12 4.29
CA VAL A 263 -2.17 -7.51 3.83
C VAL A 263 -3.44 -8.15 4.37
N TYR A 264 -4.06 -8.97 3.54
CA TYR A 264 -5.18 -9.82 3.87
C TYR A 264 -4.87 -11.23 3.38
N PHE A 265 -4.88 -12.23 4.26
CA PHE A 265 -4.68 -13.62 3.86
C PHE A 265 -6.04 -14.31 3.67
N ASP A 266 -6.30 -14.80 2.46
CA ASP A 266 -7.45 -15.70 2.20
C ASP A 266 -7.17 -17.09 2.77
N ARG A 267 -5.92 -17.54 2.62
CA ARG A 267 -5.39 -18.82 3.13
C ARG A 267 -3.90 -18.67 3.43
N PHE A 268 -3.42 -19.30 4.50
CA PHE A 268 -1.99 -19.44 4.73
C PHE A 268 -1.40 -20.52 3.83
N THR A 269 -0.65 -20.09 2.82
CA THR A 269 0.20 -20.94 1.98
C THR A 269 1.59 -21.08 2.59
N ASN A 270 2.33 -22.14 2.25
CA ASN A 270 3.60 -22.45 2.90
C ASN A 270 4.63 -21.34 2.68
N ASN A 271 5.14 -20.74 3.76
CA ASN A 271 6.16 -19.67 3.71
C ASN A 271 5.82 -18.57 2.71
N ALA A 272 4.55 -18.14 2.68
CA ALA A 272 4.12 -17.12 1.75
C ALA A 272 4.84 -15.79 1.99
N HIS A 273 5.49 -15.26 0.95
CA HIS A 273 6.14 -13.94 1.00
C HIS A 273 5.18 -12.87 0.47
N ILE A 274 4.95 -11.84 1.29
CA ILE A 274 4.20 -10.63 0.90
C ILE A 274 5.04 -9.85 -0.12
N PHE A 275 6.33 -9.64 0.20
CA PHE A 275 7.33 -9.14 -0.73
C PHE A 275 8.68 -9.84 -0.50
N ASP A 276 9.47 -9.96 -1.56
CA ASP A 276 10.82 -10.52 -1.52
C ASP A 276 11.69 -9.85 -2.60
N PHE A 277 12.67 -9.06 -2.16
CA PHE A 277 13.61 -8.35 -3.02
C PHE A 277 15.01 -8.91 -2.87
N GLY A 278 15.56 -9.54 -3.91
CA GLY A 278 16.87 -10.19 -3.84
C GLY A 278 17.45 -10.59 -5.19
N ASN A 279 18.52 -11.40 -5.17
CA ASN A 279 19.19 -11.93 -6.35
C ASN A 279 18.99 -13.46 -6.49
N GLY A 280 17.87 -13.96 -5.97
CA GLY A 280 17.54 -15.38 -5.85
C GLY A 280 17.64 -15.90 -4.41
N ALA A 281 17.29 -17.17 -4.20
CA ALA A 281 17.23 -17.80 -2.88
C ALA A 281 18.52 -17.61 -2.06
N GLY A 282 18.39 -16.93 -0.91
CA GLY A 282 19.47 -16.69 0.05
C GLY A 282 20.58 -15.80 -0.49
N LYS A 283 20.28 -14.93 -1.46
CA LYS A 283 21.24 -14.03 -2.12
C LYS A 283 20.79 -12.58 -2.02
N GLY A 284 21.17 -11.92 -0.93
CA GLY A 284 20.94 -10.49 -0.74
C GLY A 284 19.45 -10.12 -0.65
N ASN A 285 18.64 -11.04 -0.12
CA ASN A 285 17.20 -10.89 0.03
C ASN A 285 16.82 -9.97 1.18
N VAL A 286 15.77 -9.21 0.98
CA VAL A 286 14.96 -8.58 2.03
C VAL A 286 13.52 -8.95 1.77
N PHE A 287 12.90 -9.62 2.73
CA PHE A 287 11.54 -10.13 2.54
C PHE A 287 10.72 -10.03 3.82
N LEU A 288 9.42 -9.93 3.63
CA LEU A 288 8.40 -9.99 4.68
C LEU A 288 7.38 -11.06 4.28
N GLY A 289 7.05 -11.94 5.21
CA GLY A 289 6.13 -13.05 4.94
C GLY A 289 5.62 -13.71 6.21
N ILE A 290 5.12 -14.94 6.03
CA ILE A 290 4.72 -15.82 7.13
C ILE A 290 5.64 -17.03 7.22
N LEU A 291 5.64 -17.67 8.39
CA LEU A 291 6.33 -18.94 8.59
C LEU A 291 5.35 -20.11 8.44
N GLY A 292 5.70 -21.11 7.63
CA GLY A 292 4.90 -22.32 7.43
C GLY A 292 3.52 -22.05 6.84
N LYS A 293 2.53 -22.91 7.16
CA LYS A 293 1.12 -22.79 6.75
C LYS A 293 0.24 -22.15 7.84
N GLY A 294 0.83 -21.23 8.61
CA GLY A 294 0.23 -20.65 9.81
C GLY A 294 0.58 -21.45 11.08
N ASP A 295 0.31 -20.84 12.24
CA ASP A 295 0.67 -21.37 13.55
C ASP A 295 -0.25 -22.54 13.91
N ALA A 296 0.31 -23.63 14.44
CA ALA A 296 -0.49 -24.78 14.82
C ALA A 296 -1.57 -24.37 15.84
N GLN A 297 -2.84 -24.60 15.49
CA GLN A 297 -3.94 -24.46 16.44
C GLN A 297 -3.76 -25.52 17.53
N VAL A 298 -3.47 -25.08 18.75
CA VAL A 298 -3.50 -25.93 19.96
C VAL A 298 -4.96 -26.19 20.42
N SER A 299 -5.94 -25.87 19.57
CA SER A 299 -7.38 -25.90 19.88
C SER A 299 -8.15 -27.10 19.33
N GLY A 300 -7.50 -27.97 18.56
CA GLY A 300 -7.80 -29.39 18.73
C GLY A 300 -7.12 -29.75 20.04
N ALA A 301 -7.82 -30.40 20.96
CA ALA A 301 -7.12 -31.30 21.84
C ALA A 301 -6.16 -32.09 20.92
N ALA A 302 -4.87 -31.76 20.96
CA ALA A 302 -3.96 -32.84 21.16
C ALA A 302 -4.56 -33.49 22.41
N GLU A 303 -5.40 -34.52 22.18
CA GLU A 303 -5.15 -35.75 22.87
C GLU A 303 -3.63 -35.81 22.89
N ILE A 304 -3.05 -35.36 24.01
CA ILE A 304 -1.89 -36.01 24.58
C ILE A 304 -2.28 -37.45 24.34
N ARG A 305 -1.70 -38.04 23.30
CA ARG A 305 -2.06 -39.39 22.87
C ARG A 305 -2.23 -40.16 24.17
N PRO A 306 -3.32 -40.93 24.39
CA PRO A 306 -3.25 -41.88 25.49
C PRO A 306 -1.93 -42.57 25.28
N LEU A 307 -0.99 -42.36 26.22
CA LEU A 307 0.37 -42.79 26.01
C LEU A 307 0.21 -44.24 25.56
N LEU A 308 0.85 -44.61 24.45
CA LEU A 308 0.83 -46.01 24.02
C LEU A 308 1.40 -46.93 25.16
N CYS A 309 1.94 -46.31 26.21
CA CYS A 309 2.19 -46.81 27.55
C CYS A 309 1.30 -46.04 28.56
N GLY A 310 0.02 -46.43 28.71
CA GLY A 310 -0.98 -45.64 29.45
C GLY A 310 -0.52 -45.17 30.84
N THR A 311 -0.93 -43.95 31.24
CA THR A 311 -0.87 -43.24 32.56
C THR A 311 0.24 -43.55 33.59
N GLY A 312 1.23 -44.36 33.28
CA GLY A 312 2.36 -44.67 34.13
C GLY A 312 3.33 -43.51 34.05
N SER A 313 3.49 -42.85 35.18
CA SER A 313 4.61 -41.96 35.40
C SER A 313 5.94 -42.67 35.08
N THR A 314 7.04 -41.93 34.91
CA THR A 314 8.39 -42.53 34.87
C THR A 314 8.79 -43.23 36.18
N LEU A 315 7.88 -43.28 37.17
CA LEU A 315 7.99 -44.13 38.33
C LEU A 315 7.18 -45.41 38.05
N PRO A 316 7.78 -46.60 38.15
CA PRO A 316 7.05 -47.85 38.02
C PRO A 316 5.95 -47.94 39.09
N ASP A 317 4.70 -48.13 38.65
CA ASP A 317 3.53 -48.40 39.52
C ASP A 317 3.52 -49.86 39.98
N GLY A 318 4.61 -50.27 40.62
CA GLY A 318 4.81 -51.56 41.28
C GLY A 318 5.95 -51.41 42.28
N PRO A 319 6.06 -52.28 43.31
CA PRO A 319 7.09 -52.13 44.33
C PRO A 319 8.47 -52.24 43.68
N SER A 320 9.11 -51.10 43.41
CA SER A 320 10.51 -51.00 43.03
C SER A 320 11.38 -51.07 44.29
N GLY A 321 11.33 -52.25 44.91
CA GLY A 321 12.31 -52.73 45.87
C GLY A 321 13.06 -53.92 45.27
N ALA A 322 14.16 -54.32 45.90
CA ALA A 322 14.86 -55.56 45.54
C ALA A 322 13.84 -56.70 45.40
N GLN A 323 13.78 -57.28 44.19
CA GLN A 323 12.90 -58.42 43.96
C GLN A 323 13.37 -59.58 44.86
N ALA A 324 12.42 -60.32 45.42
CA ALA A 324 12.72 -61.54 46.16
C ALA A 324 13.36 -62.55 45.19
N VAL A 325 14.68 -62.61 45.22
CA VAL A 325 15.45 -63.68 44.59
C VAL A 325 15.25 -64.92 45.47
N LEU A 326 14.94 -66.06 44.87
CA LEU A 326 14.97 -67.35 45.58
C LEU A 326 16.35 -67.48 46.25
N GLU A 327 16.38 -67.76 47.56
CA GLU A 327 17.63 -68.05 48.25
C GLU A 327 18.32 -69.21 47.53
N MET A 328 19.44 -68.90 46.87
CA MET A 328 20.27 -69.88 46.19
C MET A 328 21.50 -70.13 47.05
N SER A 329 21.95 -71.38 47.09
CA SER A 329 23.17 -71.70 47.82
C SER A 329 24.38 -71.01 47.17
N PRO A 330 25.42 -70.63 47.94
CA PRO A 330 26.64 -70.07 47.38
C PRO A 330 27.29 -70.97 46.31
N GLN A 331 27.10 -72.29 46.42
CA GLN A 331 27.56 -73.27 45.42
C GLN A 331 26.78 -73.17 44.10
N ASP A 332 25.45 -73.00 44.15
CA ASP A 332 24.61 -72.87 42.95
C ASP A 332 24.81 -71.53 42.24
N ALA A 333 25.07 -70.46 43.00
CA ALA A 333 25.43 -69.15 42.45
C ALA A 333 26.77 -69.19 41.71
N MET A 334 27.76 -69.91 42.26
CA MET A 334 29.05 -70.09 41.58
C MET A 334 28.93 -70.92 40.31
N ARG A 335 28.02 -71.90 40.25
CA ARG A 335 27.84 -72.75 39.06
C ARG A 335 27.10 -72.04 37.91
N THR A 336 26.16 -71.16 38.22
CA THR A 336 25.23 -70.55 37.25
C THR A 336 25.58 -69.12 36.85
N SER A 337 26.47 -68.46 37.59
CA SER A 337 26.93 -67.11 37.26
C SER A 337 28.07 -67.11 36.24
N SER A 338 28.23 -65.99 35.54
CA SER A 338 29.31 -65.73 34.60
C SER A 338 30.72 -65.68 35.24
N ALA A 339 30.83 -65.95 36.54
CA ALA A 339 32.08 -65.96 37.31
C ALA A 339 32.66 -67.38 37.52
N ASN A 340 32.04 -68.43 36.97
CA ASN A 340 32.58 -69.79 37.03
C ASN A 340 33.75 -69.97 36.04
N CYS A 341 34.98 -70.11 36.55
CA CYS A 341 36.19 -70.15 35.72
C CYS A 341 36.56 -71.55 35.18
N ASP A 342 35.93 -72.63 35.67
CA ASP A 342 36.44 -73.99 35.41
C ASP A 342 35.69 -74.76 34.31
N GLU A 343 34.50 -74.33 33.86
CA GLU A 343 33.79 -74.99 32.76
C GLU A 343 32.82 -74.03 32.06
N TYR A 344 33.37 -73.05 31.34
CA TYR A 344 32.58 -72.17 30.49
C TYR A 344 32.25 -72.86 29.15
N SER A 345 31.06 -73.47 29.07
CA SER A 345 30.40 -73.74 27.81
C SER A 345 29.61 -72.49 27.44
N CYS A 346 30.03 -71.80 26.38
CA CYS A 346 29.23 -70.79 25.73
C CYS A 346 27.91 -71.43 25.27
N MET A 347 26.84 -71.24 26.04
CA MET A 347 25.52 -71.34 25.46
C MET A 347 25.38 -70.11 24.57
N ASP A 348 25.45 -70.33 23.27
CA ASP A 348 25.08 -69.36 22.24
C ASP A 348 23.59 -69.02 22.39
N SER A 349 23.25 -68.25 23.43
CA SER A 349 22.03 -67.46 23.38
C SER A 349 22.35 -66.32 22.41
N GLU A 350 21.98 -66.50 21.14
CA GLU A 350 21.91 -65.41 20.18
C GLU A 350 21.08 -64.28 20.81
N VAL A 351 21.78 -63.25 21.28
CA VAL A 351 21.13 -62.02 21.72
C VAL A 351 20.71 -61.32 20.44
N GLU A 352 19.53 -61.66 19.94
CA GLU A 352 18.92 -60.86 18.89
C GLU A 352 18.74 -59.44 19.43
N ALA A 353 19.36 -58.46 18.76
CA ALA A 353 19.14 -57.07 19.08
C ALA A 353 17.63 -56.81 19.04
N ARG A 354 17.09 -56.29 20.16
CA ARG A 354 15.67 -55.91 20.25
C ARG A 354 15.37 -55.03 19.04
N ARG A 355 14.59 -55.52 18.07
CA ARG A 355 14.11 -54.72 16.94
C ARG A 355 13.13 -53.69 17.48
N LEU A 356 13.68 -52.63 18.06
CA LEU A 356 12.90 -51.47 18.43
C LEU A 356 12.33 -50.90 17.13
N PRO A 357 11.02 -50.69 17.03
CA PRO A 357 10.48 -49.95 15.90
C PRO A 357 11.23 -48.60 15.84
N PRO A 358 11.60 -48.12 14.64
CA PRO A 358 12.35 -46.88 14.50
C PRO A 358 11.66 -45.77 15.31
N SER A 359 12.44 -45.04 16.12
CA SER A 359 11.94 -43.92 16.91
C SER A 359 11.48 -42.82 15.97
N THR A 360 10.24 -42.93 15.50
CA THR A 360 9.60 -41.83 14.81
C THR A 360 9.24 -40.83 15.89
N VAL A 361 10.06 -39.78 16.02
CA VAL A 361 9.58 -38.51 16.60
C VAL A 361 8.50 -38.05 15.64
N ARG A 362 7.28 -38.54 15.84
CA ARG A 362 6.12 -38.02 15.13
C ARG A 362 5.90 -36.65 15.71
N PHE A 363 6.43 -35.63 15.03
CA PHE A 363 6.02 -34.26 15.26
C PHE A 363 4.49 -34.25 15.26
N PRO A 364 3.84 -33.57 16.21
CA PRO A 364 2.40 -33.47 16.23
C PRO A 364 1.97 -32.95 14.86
N THR A 365 1.23 -33.78 14.13
CA THR A 365 0.62 -33.38 12.87
C THR A 365 -0.32 -32.24 13.23
N PRO A 366 -0.14 -31.01 12.71
CA PRO A 366 -1.05 -29.92 13.03
C PRO A 366 -2.47 -30.31 12.62
N THR A 367 -3.32 -30.61 13.60
CA THR A 367 -4.72 -30.96 13.37
C THR A 367 -5.54 -29.68 13.42
N GLY A 368 -5.69 -29.03 12.25
CA GLY A 368 -6.59 -27.90 12.05
C GLY A 368 -6.03 -26.86 11.08
N LEU A 369 -6.92 -26.18 10.35
CA LEU A 369 -6.57 -24.97 9.62
C LEU A 369 -6.14 -23.91 10.64
N SER A 370 -4.95 -23.33 10.43
CA SER A 370 -4.47 -22.28 11.30
C SER A 370 -5.25 -20.98 11.09
N ASN A 371 -5.72 -20.38 12.19
CA ASN A 371 -6.40 -19.07 12.16
C ASN A 371 -5.45 -17.88 12.34
N MET A 372 -4.19 -18.12 12.72
CA MET A 372 -3.19 -17.09 13.02
C MET A 372 -1.83 -17.50 12.43
N ALA A 373 -1.06 -16.58 11.89
CA ALA A 373 0.28 -16.86 11.39
C ALA A 373 1.35 -15.99 12.08
N SER A 374 2.52 -16.59 12.27
CA SER A 374 3.72 -15.89 12.70
C SER A 374 4.25 -14.99 11.59
N LEU A 375 4.45 -13.72 11.91
CA LEU A 375 5.11 -12.75 11.03
C LEU A 375 6.60 -13.08 10.94
N HIS A 376 7.14 -13.08 9.73
CA HIS A 376 8.55 -13.38 9.45
C HIS A 376 9.18 -12.27 8.61
N TYR A 377 10.27 -11.69 9.12
CA TYR A 377 11.06 -10.67 8.42
C TYR A 377 12.54 -11.04 8.46
N GLU A 378 13.21 -11.08 7.31
CA GLU A 378 14.64 -11.37 7.24
C GLU A 378 15.40 -10.42 6.30
N ILE A 379 16.69 -10.25 6.62
CA ILE A 379 17.65 -9.53 5.79
C ILE A 379 18.88 -10.40 5.58
N TRP A 380 19.23 -10.54 4.31
CA TRP A 380 20.41 -11.26 3.83
C TRP A 380 21.37 -10.28 3.16
N ASP A 381 22.66 -10.54 3.35
CA ASP A 381 23.74 -9.86 2.68
C ASP A 381 24.56 -10.91 1.94
N GLN A 382 24.53 -10.85 0.60
CA GLN A 382 25.01 -11.93 -0.25
C GLN A 382 24.43 -13.26 0.25
N ARG A 383 25.25 -14.20 0.75
CA ARG A 383 24.79 -15.51 1.26
C ARG A 383 24.64 -15.58 2.78
N GLN A 384 24.92 -14.50 3.50
CA GLN A 384 24.84 -14.49 4.96
C GLN A 384 23.52 -13.87 5.42
N ARG A 385 22.77 -14.61 6.23
CA ARG A 385 21.63 -14.04 6.97
C ARG A 385 22.15 -13.10 8.05
N LYS A 386 21.77 -11.83 7.99
CA LYS A 386 22.22 -10.80 8.94
C LYS A 386 21.19 -10.57 10.04
N MET A 387 19.90 -10.65 9.70
CA MET A 387 18.81 -10.41 10.63
C MET A 387 17.66 -11.37 10.35
N ARG A 388 17.02 -11.84 11.43
CA ARG A 388 15.82 -12.66 11.39
C ARG A 388 14.93 -12.28 12.56
N VAL A 389 13.72 -11.84 12.25
CA VAL A 389 12.69 -11.52 13.23
C VAL A 389 11.47 -12.40 12.97
N VAL A 390 11.04 -13.12 13.98
CA VAL A 390 9.83 -13.97 13.96
C VAL A 390 8.96 -13.56 15.12
N ILE A 391 7.71 -13.19 14.84
CA ILE A 391 6.74 -12.78 15.86
C ILE A 391 5.51 -13.66 15.74
N ASN A 392 5.23 -14.44 16.79
CA ASN A 392 4.20 -15.47 16.77
C ASN A 392 2.78 -14.88 16.85
N ASN A 393 1.80 -15.54 16.20
CA ASN A 393 0.38 -15.22 16.27
C ASN A 393 0.03 -13.74 15.96
N MET A 394 0.61 -13.17 14.91
CA MET A 394 0.41 -11.75 14.57
C MET A 394 -0.60 -11.51 13.46
N ILE A 395 -0.66 -12.39 12.46
CA ILE A 395 -1.50 -12.20 11.28
C ILE A 395 -2.74 -13.09 11.40
N PRO A 396 -3.94 -12.52 11.63
CA PRO A 396 -5.19 -13.27 11.56
C PRO A 396 -5.56 -13.65 10.12
N LEU A 397 -6.18 -14.82 9.97
CA LEU A 397 -6.79 -15.24 8.71
C LEU A 397 -8.03 -14.40 8.39
N GLN A 398 -8.26 -14.08 7.11
CA GLN A 398 -9.43 -13.36 6.61
C GLN A 398 -9.67 -11.98 7.26
N LYS A 399 -8.59 -11.31 7.69
CA LYS A 399 -8.66 -9.96 8.24
C LYS A 399 -7.53 -9.09 7.70
N TRP A 400 -7.85 -7.84 7.42
CA TRP A 400 -6.86 -6.84 7.03
C TRP A 400 -5.92 -6.55 8.19
N THR A 401 -4.63 -6.62 7.90
CA THR A 401 -3.56 -6.34 8.86
C THR A 401 -2.61 -5.33 8.24
N HIS A 402 -2.39 -4.20 8.91
CA HIS A 402 -1.40 -3.21 8.53
C HIS A 402 -0.07 -3.57 9.18
N ILE A 403 1.00 -3.67 8.40
CA ILE A 403 2.34 -4.00 8.88
C ILE A 403 3.29 -2.90 8.44
N VAL A 404 4.01 -2.32 9.41
CA VAL A 404 5.08 -1.36 9.16
C VAL A 404 6.35 -1.84 9.81
N VAL A 405 7.42 -1.91 9.02
CA VAL A 405 8.78 -2.16 9.49
C VAL A 405 9.56 -0.88 9.25
N THR A 406 10.04 -0.22 10.30
CA THR A 406 10.78 1.06 10.19
C THR A 406 12.00 1.09 11.09
N ALA A 407 13.06 1.75 10.66
CA ALA A 407 14.12 2.20 11.56
C ALA A 407 13.52 3.20 12.57
N THR A 408 13.91 3.09 13.84
CA THR A 408 13.49 4.01 14.92
C THR A 408 14.61 4.97 15.30
N THR A 409 15.86 4.55 15.14
CA THR A 409 17.06 5.37 15.33
C THR A 409 17.66 5.80 13.99
N THR A 410 18.33 6.95 13.98
CA THR A 410 18.95 7.54 12.78
C THR A 410 20.27 6.90 12.35
N ASP A 411 20.76 5.89 13.08
CA ASP A 411 22.02 5.19 12.75
C ASP A 411 21.99 4.71 11.29
N ALA A 412 23.07 4.97 10.56
CA ALA A 412 23.21 4.64 9.14
C ALA A 412 23.61 3.18 8.90
N MET A 413 24.23 2.53 9.88
CA MET A 413 24.78 1.18 9.79
C MET A 413 23.92 0.18 10.58
N ARG A 414 23.51 0.54 11.79
CA ARG A 414 22.89 -0.35 12.77
C ARG A 414 21.68 0.27 13.48
N PRO A 415 20.63 0.68 12.75
CA PRO A 415 19.47 1.25 13.41
C PRO A 415 18.66 0.18 14.14
N ASP A 416 17.99 0.60 15.20
CA ASP A 416 16.95 -0.21 15.85
C ASP A 416 15.74 -0.31 14.92
N ILE A 417 15.24 -1.52 14.69
CA ILE A 417 14.13 -1.79 13.76
C ILE A 417 12.85 -2.03 14.56
N GLY A 418 11.88 -1.13 14.43
CA GLY A 418 10.54 -1.25 15.00
C GLY A 418 9.58 -1.93 14.03
N ILE A 419 8.81 -2.89 14.54
CA ILE A 419 7.75 -3.57 13.81
C ILE A 419 6.41 -3.20 14.44
N TYR A 420 5.59 -2.51 13.66
CA TYR A 420 4.25 -2.10 14.02
C TYR A 420 3.23 -2.97 13.30
N VAL A 421 2.22 -3.41 14.04
CA VAL A 421 1.05 -4.13 13.49
C VAL A 421 -0.20 -3.38 13.93
N ASN A 422 -1.02 -2.96 12.96
CA ASN A 422 -2.24 -2.18 13.20
C ASN A 422 -2.01 -0.95 14.10
N ASN A 423 -1.03 -0.11 13.73
CA ASN A 423 -0.63 1.10 14.45
C ASN A 423 -0.08 0.88 15.88
N LYS A 424 0.24 -0.35 16.26
CA LYS A 424 0.83 -0.67 17.56
C LYS A 424 2.24 -1.22 17.40
N LEU A 425 3.20 -0.65 18.11
CA LEU A 425 4.56 -1.22 18.20
C LEU A 425 4.49 -2.57 18.93
N ILE A 426 4.88 -3.64 18.25
CA ILE A 426 4.86 -5.01 18.79
C ILE A 426 6.26 -5.44 19.23
N PHE A 427 7.26 -5.12 18.42
CA PHE A 427 8.62 -5.59 18.62
C PHE A 427 9.63 -4.57 18.13
N THR A 428 10.77 -4.50 18.81
CA THR A 428 11.91 -3.69 18.42
C THR A 428 13.15 -4.56 18.45
N GLU A 429 13.81 -4.71 17.30
CA GLU A 429 15.12 -5.36 17.21
C GLU A 429 16.21 -4.32 17.45
N PRO A 430 16.98 -4.40 18.55
CA PRO A 430 18.09 -3.47 18.81
C PRO A 430 19.26 -3.74 17.87
N SER A 431 19.93 -2.70 17.40
CA SER A 431 21.09 -2.80 16.50
C SER A 431 20.84 -3.71 15.27
N GLY A 432 19.68 -3.53 14.65
CA GLY A 432 19.27 -4.26 13.46
C GLY A 432 20.11 -3.92 12.22
N TYR A 433 19.69 -4.46 11.07
CA TYR A 433 20.34 -4.19 9.79
C TYR A 433 19.36 -3.53 8.83
N LEU A 434 19.85 -2.62 7.99
CA LEU A 434 19.15 -2.18 6.79
C LEU A 434 19.45 -3.15 5.63
N PRO A 435 18.68 -3.12 4.52
CA PRO A 435 19.04 -3.84 3.30
C PRO A 435 20.49 -3.53 2.89
N GLN A 436 21.28 -4.53 2.54
CA GLN A 436 22.70 -4.33 2.20
C GLN A 436 22.98 -4.34 0.70
N SER A 437 22.13 -5.02 -0.07
CA SER A 437 22.22 -5.17 -1.52
C SER A 437 22.17 -3.80 -2.21
N SER A 438 23.17 -3.52 -3.05
CA SER A 438 23.20 -2.32 -3.90
C SER A 438 22.24 -2.44 -5.07
N SER A 439 22.08 -3.65 -5.59
CA SER A 439 21.11 -3.98 -6.63
C SER A 439 20.52 -5.37 -6.43
N THR A 440 19.27 -5.54 -6.87
CA THR A 440 18.53 -6.80 -6.79
C THR A 440 17.78 -7.05 -8.08
N SER A 441 17.85 -8.26 -8.62
CA SER A 441 17.24 -8.63 -9.90
C SER A 441 15.88 -9.31 -9.79
N ASN A 442 15.62 -9.98 -8.68
CA ASN A 442 14.40 -10.74 -8.46
C ASN A 442 13.60 -10.08 -7.33
N ASN A 443 12.75 -9.13 -7.73
CA ASN A 443 11.95 -8.31 -6.82
C ASN A 443 10.48 -8.59 -7.02
N TYR A 444 9.87 -9.28 -6.06
CA TYR A 444 8.50 -9.75 -6.19
C TYR A 444 7.59 -9.25 -5.08
N LEU A 445 6.30 -9.09 -5.42
CA LEU A 445 5.20 -9.08 -4.47
C LEU A 445 4.38 -10.35 -4.68
N GLY A 446 4.06 -11.04 -3.59
CA GLY A 446 3.29 -12.28 -3.58
C GLY A 446 4.04 -13.54 -4.03
N LYS A 447 5.37 -13.48 -4.21
CA LYS A 447 6.22 -14.62 -4.57
C LYS A 447 7.54 -14.62 -3.79
N SER A 448 7.95 -15.79 -3.32
CA SER A 448 9.24 -16.03 -2.69
C SER A 448 10.35 -16.27 -3.73
N ASN A 449 11.56 -15.79 -3.46
CA ASN A 449 12.76 -16.12 -4.24
C ASN A 449 13.22 -17.58 -4.06
N TRP A 450 12.66 -18.30 -3.08
CA TRP A 450 12.82 -19.73 -2.85
C TRP A 450 11.71 -20.56 -3.50
N ALA A 451 10.70 -19.93 -4.09
CA ALA A 451 9.68 -20.64 -4.86
C ALA A 451 10.32 -21.19 -6.14
N ASN A 452 10.56 -22.50 -6.16
CA ASN A 452 11.10 -23.20 -7.31
C ASN A 452 10.13 -24.30 -7.78
N ASP A 453 9.66 -24.16 -9.03
CA ASP A 453 8.74 -25.08 -9.68
C ASP A 453 9.34 -26.50 -9.85
N THR A 454 10.67 -26.63 -9.84
CA THR A 454 11.35 -27.92 -10.01
C THR A 454 11.59 -28.68 -8.70
N SER A 455 11.28 -28.08 -7.55
CA SER A 455 11.50 -28.73 -6.26
C SER A 455 10.31 -29.63 -5.87
N LEU A 456 10.57 -30.94 -5.73
CA LEU A 456 9.60 -31.94 -5.25
C LEU A 456 9.50 -31.98 -3.71
N TYR A 457 10.19 -31.07 -3.00
CA TYR A 457 10.21 -31.06 -1.55
C TYR A 457 8.85 -30.62 -1.00
N GLU A 458 8.35 -31.34 0.01
CA GLU A 458 7.09 -31.03 0.71
C GLU A 458 7.09 -29.63 1.37
N ILE A 459 8.27 -29.04 1.58
CA ILE A 459 8.50 -27.76 2.25
C ILE A 459 8.88 -26.66 1.23
N ARG A 460 8.36 -26.72 0.01
CA ARG A 460 8.56 -25.64 -0.96
C ARG A 460 7.75 -24.42 -0.57
N ASP A 461 8.30 -23.24 -0.82
CA ASP A 461 7.56 -21.99 -0.66
C ASP A 461 6.46 -21.91 -1.72
N GLU A 462 5.25 -21.58 -1.28
CA GLU A 462 4.07 -21.44 -2.12
C GLU A 462 3.80 -19.95 -2.38
N LEU A 463 3.07 -19.64 -3.46
CA LEU A 463 2.70 -18.26 -3.76
C LEU A 463 1.70 -17.73 -2.74
N PHE A 464 1.69 -16.40 -2.58
CA PHE A 464 0.78 -15.72 -1.68
C PHE A 464 -0.67 -15.84 -2.15
N GLN A 465 -1.57 -16.23 -1.25
CA GLN A 465 -3.01 -16.29 -1.49
C GLN A 465 -3.74 -15.28 -0.59
N GLY A 466 -4.24 -14.21 -1.18
CA GLY A 466 -4.85 -13.14 -0.42
C GLY A 466 -4.89 -11.83 -1.19
N LYS A 467 -4.92 -10.70 -0.47
CA LYS A 467 -4.96 -9.37 -1.04
C LYS A 467 -3.86 -8.48 -0.45
N ILE A 468 -3.29 -7.60 -1.27
CA ILE A 468 -2.32 -6.57 -0.85
C ILE A 468 -2.88 -5.21 -1.22
N PHE A 469 -2.74 -4.25 -0.31
CA PHE A 469 -3.12 -2.86 -0.50
C PHE A 469 -2.01 -1.94 0.03
N ASP A 470 -1.85 -0.78 -0.61
CA ASP A 470 -1.00 0.32 -0.14
C ASP A 470 0.43 -0.09 0.29
N PHE A 471 1.19 -0.63 -0.65
CA PHE A 471 2.59 -0.97 -0.45
C PHE A 471 3.48 0.27 -0.66
N ARG A 472 4.28 0.60 0.36
CA ARG A 472 5.18 1.76 0.37
C ARG A 472 6.56 1.40 0.87
N ALA A 473 7.58 2.05 0.32
CA ALA A 473 8.91 2.06 0.93
C ALA A 473 9.46 3.49 1.02
N TYR A 474 10.21 3.73 2.09
CA TYR A 474 10.71 5.06 2.47
C TYR A 474 12.20 5.05 2.71
N THR A 475 12.87 6.14 2.31
CA THR A 475 14.27 6.43 2.67
C THR A 475 14.42 7.08 4.04
N LYS A 476 13.34 7.70 4.52
CA LYS A 476 13.23 8.24 5.88
C LYS A 476 12.52 7.22 6.78
N GLN A 477 12.81 7.28 8.07
CA GLN A 477 12.01 6.57 9.08
C GLN A 477 10.56 7.10 9.09
N MET A 478 9.62 6.22 9.39
CA MET A 478 8.23 6.62 9.66
C MET A 478 8.08 6.88 11.16
N ASP A 479 7.68 8.09 11.52
CA ASP A 479 7.31 8.42 12.89
C ASP A 479 5.89 7.92 13.22
N GLU A 480 5.54 7.92 14.50
CA GLU A 480 4.24 7.42 14.96
C GLU A 480 3.07 8.19 14.32
N ALA A 481 3.22 9.51 14.10
CA ALA A 481 2.20 10.32 13.44
C ALA A 481 1.95 9.88 11.99
N LYS A 482 3.01 9.61 11.22
CA LYS A 482 2.88 9.12 9.83
C LYS A 482 2.34 7.69 9.78
N ILE A 483 2.71 6.84 10.73
CA ILE A 483 2.16 5.48 10.85
C ILE A 483 0.66 5.56 11.13
N ASP A 484 0.23 6.37 12.09
CA ASP A 484 -1.18 6.58 12.44
C ASP A 484 -1.99 7.15 11.27
N ALA A 485 -1.45 8.17 10.59
CA ALA A 485 -2.08 8.74 9.40
C ALA A 485 -2.22 7.70 8.27
N THR A 486 -1.18 6.90 8.02
CA THR A 486 -1.21 5.82 7.00
C THR A 486 -2.22 4.74 7.37
N TYR A 487 -2.29 4.38 8.65
CA TYR A 487 -3.25 3.40 9.16
C TYR A 487 -4.70 3.89 8.98
N LYS A 488 -5.02 5.10 9.45
CA LYS A 488 -6.35 5.69 9.31
C LYS A 488 -6.77 5.87 7.86
N TRP A 489 -5.84 6.30 7.01
CA TRP A 489 -6.08 6.42 5.57
C TRP A 489 -6.42 5.07 4.93
N GLY A 490 -5.70 4.02 5.31
CA GLY A 490 -5.97 2.67 4.83
C GLY A 490 -7.29 2.10 5.34
N GLN A 491 -7.63 2.29 6.62
CA GLN A 491 -8.93 1.89 7.18
C GLN A 491 -10.10 2.52 6.43
N LYS A 492 -10.02 3.84 6.17
CA LYS A 492 -11.04 4.58 5.43
C LYS A 492 -11.25 3.98 4.03
N LEU A 493 -10.15 3.70 3.31
CA LEU A 493 -10.24 3.17 1.94
C LEU A 493 -10.62 1.70 1.88
N LEU A 494 -10.30 0.91 2.90
CA LEU A 494 -10.71 -0.50 2.99
C LEU A 494 -12.14 -0.66 3.52
N GLY A 495 -12.82 0.43 3.89
CA GLY A 495 -14.15 0.39 4.50
C GLY A 495 -14.18 -0.30 5.86
N ILE A 496 -13.04 -0.34 6.56
CA ILE A 496 -12.93 -0.89 7.91
C ILE A 496 -13.42 0.19 8.86
N ASN A 497 -14.62 0.03 9.40
CA ASN A 497 -15.13 0.93 10.43
C ASN A 497 -14.15 0.93 11.61
N ALA A 498 -13.67 2.12 11.98
CA ALA A 498 -12.77 2.35 13.11
C ALA A 498 -13.47 2.13 14.46
#